data_AF-A0A4Z1D7H0-F1
#
_entry.id   AF-A0A4Z1D7H0-F1
#
_cell.length_a   1.000
_cell.length_b   1.000
_cell.length_c   1.000
_cell.angle_alpha   90.00
_cell.angle_beta   90.00
_cell.angle_gamma   90.00
#
_symmetry.space_group_name_H-M   'P 1'
#
loop_
_entity.id
_entity.type
_entity.pdbx_description
1 polymer ?
#
loop_
_entity_poly.entity_id
_entity_poly.type
_entity_poly.pdbx_seq_one_letter_code
_entity_poly.pdbx_strand_id
1 'polypeptide(L)'
;MAKILTHPAAVAALLAALAVSAPATASAAPANTSAAATSCYGGAVTVSYGDAVEFGPYTTTSRCADINLRMVGGDAEFVWACVKFTRVGECNYWTKAGRSWKTIATDVKDGSKFTVPLGVDLEGSSARVQIAF
;
A
#
# COMPACT_ATOMS: atom_id res chain seq x y z
N MET A 1 -22.44 60.97 -56.62
CA MET A 1 -21.68 59.79 -57.10
C MET A 1 -22.12 58.60 -56.25
N ALA A 2 -22.55 57.52 -56.91
CA ALA A 2 -23.38 56.45 -56.35
C ALA A 2 -22.60 55.44 -55.51
N LYS A 3 -23.26 54.84 -54.51
CA LYS A 3 -23.35 53.37 -54.41
C LYS A 3 -24.48 52.92 -53.48
N ILE A 4 -25.50 52.32 -54.08
CA ILE A 4 -26.50 51.46 -53.42
C ILE A 4 -25.94 50.03 -53.46
N LEU A 5 -25.97 49.33 -52.33
CA LEU A 5 -25.95 47.86 -52.25
C LEU A 5 -26.68 47.45 -50.96
N THR A 6 -27.97 47.09 -51.07
CA THR A 6 -28.51 45.70 -51.10
C THR A 6 -28.57 45.02 -49.72
N HIS A 7 -29.79 44.85 -49.20
CA HIS A 7 -30.13 44.05 -48.02
C HIS A 7 -30.24 42.56 -48.39
N PRO A 8 -29.98 41.66 -47.43
CA PRO A 8 -30.85 40.51 -47.27
C PRO A 8 -31.33 40.33 -45.82
N ALA A 9 -32.62 40.04 -45.70
CA ALA A 9 -33.29 39.57 -44.49
C ALA A 9 -32.85 38.12 -44.15
N ALA A 10 -32.78 37.75 -42.87
CA ALA A 10 -33.01 36.37 -42.45
C ALA A 10 -33.32 36.24 -40.95
N VAL A 11 -34.61 36.03 -40.66
CA VAL A 11 -35.20 34.98 -39.82
C VAL A 11 -34.60 34.73 -38.42
N ALA A 12 -35.36 35.15 -37.41
CA ALA A 12 -35.33 34.57 -36.08
C ALA A 12 -35.94 33.15 -36.11
N ALA A 13 -35.22 32.17 -35.58
CA ALA A 13 -35.76 30.86 -35.23
C ALA A 13 -35.17 30.41 -33.90
N LEU A 14 -36.04 30.33 -32.90
CA LEU A 14 -35.77 29.79 -31.56
C LEU A 14 -35.36 28.32 -31.69
N LEU A 15 -34.29 27.91 -31.00
CA LEU A 15 -34.00 26.50 -30.74
C LEU A 15 -34.03 26.25 -29.24
N ALA A 16 -34.95 25.34 -28.89
CA ALA A 16 -35.37 24.97 -27.57
C ALA A 16 -34.28 24.22 -26.78
N ALA A 17 -34.38 24.37 -25.47
CA ALA A 17 -33.57 23.72 -24.45
C ALA A 17 -33.67 22.18 -24.49
N LEU A 18 -32.53 21.51 -24.33
CA LEU A 18 -32.44 20.21 -23.66
C LEU A 18 -31.20 20.22 -22.75
N ALA A 19 -31.41 20.56 -21.48
CA ALA A 19 -30.44 20.33 -20.43
C ALA A 19 -30.47 18.84 -20.07
N VAL A 20 -29.48 18.08 -20.56
CA VAL A 20 -29.17 16.74 -20.04
C VAL A 20 -28.29 16.94 -18.80
N SER A 21 -28.90 16.86 -17.61
CA SER A 21 -28.18 16.72 -16.36
C SER A 21 -27.67 15.28 -16.23
N ALA A 22 -26.44 15.04 -16.66
CA ALA A 22 -25.74 13.80 -16.33
C ALA A 22 -25.46 13.77 -14.82
N PRO A 23 -25.68 12.63 -14.12
CA PRO A 23 -25.23 12.49 -12.74
C PRO A 23 -23.70 12.52 -12.73
N ALA A 24 -23.13 13.55 -12.11
CA ALA A 24 -21.72 13.57 -11.79
C ALA A 24 -21.44 12.44 -10.79
N THR A 25 -20.80 11.38 -11.26
CA THR A 25 -20.17 10.39 -10.37
C THR A 25 -19.14 11.14 -9.54
N ALA A 26 -19.41 11.30 -8.24
CA ALA A 26 -18.41 11.77 -7.30
C ALA A 26 -17.29 10.72 -7.26
N SER A 27 -16.21 10.95 -8.01
CA SER A 27 -14.94 10.28 -7.77
C SER A 27 -14.51 10.64 -6.35
N ALA A 28 -14.62 9.70 -5.43
CA ALA A 28 -13.92 9.78 -4.16
C ALA A 28 -12.41 9.85 -4.49
N ALA A 29 -11.83 11.04 -4.38
CA ALA A 29 -10.39 11.20 -4.47
C ALA A 29 -9.72 10.33 -3.40
N PRO A 30 -8.55 9.72 -3.67
CA PRO A 30 -7.84 8.92 -2.69
C PRO A 30 -7.26 9.83 -1.62
N ALA A 31 -8.08 10.18 -0.62
CA ALA A 31 -7.60 10.80 0.59
C ALA A 31 -6.91 9.71 1.42
N ASN A 32 -5.65 9.94 1.78
CA ASN A 32 -4.96 9.35 2.94
C ASN A 32 -4.14 8.06 2.76
N THR A 33 -3.88 7.55 1.55
CA THR A 33 -2.98 6.38 1.38
C THR A 33 -1.57 6.66 1.88
N SER A 34 -1.07 7.89 1.68
CA SER A 34 0.27 8.30 2.13
C SER A 34 0.35 8.50 3.65
N ALA A 35 -0.69 9.06 4.29
CA ALA A 35 -0.73 9.25 5.74
C ALA A 35 -0.85 7.91 6.48
N ALA A 36 -1.69 6.98 5.99
CA ALA A 36 -1.82 5.64 6.54
C ALA A 36 -0.53 4.81 6.36
N ALA A 37 0.14 4.92 5.21
CA ALA A 37 1.45 4.30 5.02
C ALA A 37 2.52 4.89 5.94
N THR A 38 2.48 6.20 6.19
CA THR A 38 3.40 6.89 7.12
C THR A 38 3.15 6.47 8.56
N SER A 39 1.89 6.39 9.01
CA SER A 39 1.56 5.88 10.35
C SER A 39 1.94 4.41 10.49
N CYS A 40 1.73 3.60 9.45
CA CYS A 40 2.12 2.19 9.41
C CYS A 40 3.63 2.01 9.55
N TYR A 41 4.40 2.51 8.59
CA TYR A 41 5.84 2.28 8.53
C TYR A 41 6.65 3.08 9.56
N GLY A 42 6.11 4.21 10.04
CA GLY A 42 6.76 5.03 11.06
C GLY A 42 6.93 4.34 12.42
N GLY A 43 6.13 3.30 12.70
CA GLY A 43 6.24 2.49 13.91
C GLY A 43 6.94 1.15 13.73
N ALA A 44 7.65 0.94 12.61
CA ALA A 44 8.27 -0.34 12.32
C ALA A 44 9.35 -0.72 13.34
N VAL A 45 9.35 -1.98 13.76
CA VAL A 45 10.41 -2.54 14.60
C VAL A 45 11.58 -2.97 13.72
N THR A 46 12.82 -2.72 14.17
CA THR A 46 14.03 -3.13 13.44
C THR A 46 14.68 -4.31 14.15
N VAL A 47 14.99 -5.38 13.42
CA VAL A 47 15.66 -6.58 13.94
C VAL A 47 16.77 -7.03 13.00
N SER A 48 17.75 -7.76 13.52
CA SER A 48 18.84 -8.32 12.72
C SER A 48 18.74 -9.83 12.65
N TYR A 49 18.78 -10.37 11.44
CA TYR A 49 18.98 -11.80 11.20
C TYR A 49 20.31 -12.24 11.83
N GLY A 50 20.27 -13.34 12.57
CA GLY A 50 21.39 -13.82 13.38
C GLY A 50 21.20 -13.57 14.88
N ASP A 51 20.51 -12.49 15.27
CA ASP A 51 20.10 -12.28 16.68
C ASP A 51 19.01 -13.30 17.07
N ALA A 52 18.14 -13.60 16.11
CA ALA A 52 17.17 -14.69 16.14
C ALA A 52 16.87 -15.14 14.71
N VAL A 53 16.34 -16.36 14.57
CA VAL A 53 15.77 -16.87 13.32
C VAL A 53 14.27 -16.67 13.24
N GLU A 54 13.61 -16.49 14.38
CA GLU A 54 12.17 -16.22 14.51
C GLU A 54 11.96 -15.01 15.43
N PHE A 55 11.36 -13.94 14.90
CA PHE A 55 11.22 -12.66 15.60
C PHE A 55 9.84 -12.47 16.20
N GLY A 56 9.78 -11.76 17.32
CA GLY A 56 8.56 -11.53 18.10
C GLY A 56 8.64 -12.18 19.49
N PRO A 57 7.50 -12.45 20.14
CA PRO A 57 6.14 -12.25 19.65
C PRO A 57 5.78 -10.76 19.50
N TYR A 58 5.00 -10.45 18.47
CA TYR A 58 4.41 -9.14 18.20
C TYR A 58 2.89 -9.16 18.38
N THR A 59 2.27 -7.99 18.43
CA THR A 59 0.80 -7.84 18.47
C THR A 59 0.41 -6.72 17.51
N THR A 60 -0.47 -7.02 16.55
CA THR A 60 -0.97 -6.02 15.59
C THR A 60 -1.78 -4.93 16.27
N THR A 61 -1.76 -3.75 15.66
CA THR A 61 -2.51 -2.58 16.12
C THR A 61 -3.23 -1.97 14.92
N SER A 62 -4.14 -1.02 15.18
CA SER A 62 -4.84 -0.27 14.12
C SER A 62 -3.93 0.59 13.24
N ARG A 63 -2.61 0.52 13.44
CA ARG A 63 -1.59 1.29 12.73
C ARG A 63 -1.38 0.77 11.31
N CYS A 64 -1.45 -0.54 11.10
CA CYS A 64 -1.35 -1.17 9.80
C CYS A 64 -2.49 -2.20 9.64
N ALA A 65 -3.18 -2.18 8.51
CA ALA A 65 -4.14 -3.26 8.18
C ALA A 65 -3.42 -4.60 7.89
N ASP A 66 -2.13 -4.52 7.56
CA ASP A 66 -1.32 -5.63 7.07
C ASP A 66 0.01 -5.72 7.83
N ILE A 67 0.64 -6.89 7.77
CA ILE A 67 2.03 -7.06 8.22
C ILE A 67 2.95 -6.89 7.01
N ASN A 68 3.86 -5.93 7.11
CA ASN A 68 4.79 -5.53 6.06
C ASN A 68 6.23 -5.67 6.54
N LEU A 69 7.12 -6.02 5.61
CA LEU A 69 8.54 -6.19 5.88
C LEU A 69 9.38 -5.52 4.78
N ARG A 70 10.52 -4.96 5.16
CA ARG A 70 11.60 -4.60 4.24
C ARG A 70 12.96 -4.86 4.85
N MET A 71 13.97 -5.04 4.02
CA MET A 71 15.36 -5.01 4.44
C MET A 71 15.88 -3.57 4.46
N VAL A 72 16.66 -3.24 5.48
CA VAL A 72 17.29 -1.93 5.69
C VAL A 72 18.82 -2.01 5.82
N GLY A 73 19.39 -3.20 5.90
CA GLY A 73 20.84 -3.41 5.93
C GLY A 73 21.24 -4.87 5.80
N GLY A 74 22.53 -5.17 5.96
CA GLY A 74 23.11 -6.50 5.72
C GLY A 74 23.48 -6.76 4.26
N ASP A 75 24.21 -7.84 4.02
CA ASP A 75 24.79 -8.25 2.74
C ASP A 75 23.92 -9.24 1.94
N ALA A 76 22.88 -9.82 2.55
CA ALA A 76 21.87 -10.60 1.84
C ALA A 76 21.20 -9.77 0.71
N GLU A 77 20.90 -10.39 -0.43
CA GLU A 77 20.14 -9.73 -1.51
C GLU A 77 18.66 -9.59 -1.11
N PHE A 78 18.12 -10.63 -0.48
CA PHE A 78 16.74 -10.71 -0.03
C PHE A 78 16.61 -11.60 1.21
N VAL A 79 15.46 -11.54 1.87
CA VAL A 79 15.06 -12.51 2.89
C VAL A 79 13.80 -13.25 2.46
N TRP A 80 13.69 -14.51 2.88
CA TRP A 80 12.41 -15.21 2.95
C TRP A 80 11.79 -14.95 4.31
N ALA A 81 10.55 -14.48 4.32
CA ALA A 81 9.81 -14.20 5.53
C ALA A 81 8.46 -14.92 5.53
N CYS A 82 8.01 -15.32 6.70
CA CYS A 82 6.67 -15.86 6.90
C CYS A 82 6.06 -15.30 8.18
N VAL A 83 4.72 -15.24 8.28
CA VAL A 83 4.02 -14.92 9.52
C VAL A 83 3.45 -16.18 10.14
N LYS A 84 3.79 -16.43 11.40
CA LYS A 84 3.18 -17.47 12.23
C LYS A 84 2.25 -16.82 13.24
N PHE A 85 0.94 -16.85 12.98
CA PHE A 85 -0.04 -16.39 13.96
C PHE A 85 -0.08 -17.34 15.15
N THR A 86 -0.03 -16.84 16.38
CA THR A 86 -0.03 -17.67 17.60
C THR A 86 -1.23 -18.61 17.68
N ARG A 87 -2.38 -18.20 17.14
CA ARG A 87 -3.60 -19.04 17.09
C ARG A 87 -3.44 -20.27 16.18
N VAL A 88 -2.65 -20.15 15.12
CA VAL A 88 -2.47 -21.21 14.11
C VAL A 88 -1.20 -22.00 14.39
N GLY A 89 -0.11 -21.33 14.77
CA GLY A 89 1.19 -21.94 15.08
C GLY A 89 2.06 -22.25 13.87
N GLU A 90 1.48 -22.22 12.67
CA GLU A 90 2.15 -22.54 11.40
C GLU A 90 2.39 -21.31 10.54
N CYS A 91 3.33 -21.46 9.61
CA CYS A 91 3.67 -20.44 8.62
C CYS A 91 2.50 -20.24 7.65
N ASN A 92 2.05 -18.99 7.44
CA ASN A 92 1.03 -18.69 6.43
C ASN A 92 1.52 -19.01 5.00
N TYR A 93 2.59 -18.35 4.57
CA TYR A 93 3.27 -18.56 3.30
C TYR A 93 4.60 -17.82 3.29
N TRP A 94 5.60 -18.38 2.60
CA TRP A 94 6.91 -17.74 2.45
C TRP A 94 6.86 -16.64 1.39
N THR A 95 7.32 -15.45 1.76
CA THR A 95 7.40 -14.28 0.90
C THR A 95 8.85 -13.83 0.75
N LYS A 96 9.30 -13.67 -0.50
CA LYS A 96 10.59 -13.03 -0.82
C LYS A 96 10.46 -11.52 -0.63
N ALA A 97 11.28 -10.94 0.25
CA ALA A 97 11.29 -9.51 0.54
C ALA A 97 12.71 -8.93 0.39
N GLY A 98 12.80 -7.79 -0.29
CA GLY A 98 14.04 -7.05 -0.51
C GLY A 98 14.05 -5.72 0.22
N ARG A 99 14.66 -4.71 -0.39
CA ARG A 99 14.85 -3.37 0.22
C ARG A 99 13.57 -2.50 0.24
N SER A 100 12.58 -2.83 -0.58
CA SER A 100 11.28 -2.16 -0.60
C SER A 100 10.29 -2.84 0.35
N TRP A 101 9.33 -2.07 0.87
CA TRP A 101 8.22 -2.61 1.65
C TRP A 101 7.44 -3.67 0.87
N LYS A 102 7.23 -4.81 1.50
CA LYS A 102 6.49 -5.95 0.97
C LYS A 102 5.50 -6.44 2.02
N THR A 103 4.24 -6.60 1.62
CA THR A 103 3.22 -7.21 2.46
C THR A 103 3.45 -8.72 2.57
N ILE A 104 3.54 -9.21 3.81
CA ILE A 104 3.78 -10.63 4.12
C ILE A 104 2.56 -11.31 4.79
N ALA A 105 1.58 -10.51 5.23
CA ALA A 105 0.22 -10.96 5.57
C ALA A 105 -0.76 -9.79 5.39
N THR A 106 -1.92 -10.06 4.79
CA THR A 106 -2.97 -9.05 4.52
C THR A 106 -4.16 -9.19 5.48
N ASP A 107 -4.92 -8.11 5.66
CA ASP A 107 -6.21 -8.07 6.37
C ASP A 107 -6.13 -8.63 7.80
N VAL A 108 -5.05 -8.28 8.49
CA VAL A 108 -4.74 -8.80 9.82
C VAL A 108 -5.50 -7.99 10.86
N LYS A 109 -6.38 -8.66 11.62
CA LYS A 109 -7.16 -8.03 12.69
C LYS A 109 -6.25 -7.48 13.78
N ASP A 110 -6.60 -6.33 14.35
CA ASP A 110 -5.97 -5.78 15.55
C ASP A 110 -5.93 -6.79 16.70
N GLY A 111 -4.85 -6.75 17.49
CA GLY A 111 -4.64 -7.65 18.62
C GLY A 111 -4.20 -9.07 18.22
N SER A 112 -3.96 -9.33 16.93
CA SER A 112 -3.41 -10.60 16.47
C SER A 112 -1.97 -10.75 16.93
N LYS A 113 -1.68 -11.85 17.62
CA LYS A 113 -0.32 -12.19 18.07
C LYS A 113 0.38 -13.05 17.04
N PHE A 114 1.65 -12.77 16.75
CA PHE A 114 2.40 -13.49 15.73
C PHE A 114 3.92 -13.45 15.97
N THR A 115 4.63 -14.37 15.31
CA THR A 115 6.08 -14.33 15.11
C THR A 115 6.42 -14.32 13.62
N VAL A 116 7.65 -13.94 13.30
CA VAL A 116 8.16 -13.86 11.92
C VAL A 116 9.47 -14.66 11.81
N PRO A 117 9.42 -15.92 11.36
CA PRO A 117 10.61 -16.64 10.91
C PRO A 117 11.21 -15.96 9.68
N LEU A 118 12.54 -15.81 9.66
CA LEU A 118 13.29 -15.36 8.51
C LEU A 118 14.31 -16.41 8.07
N GLY A 119 14.60 -16.40 6.76
CA GLY A 119 15.79 -16.99 6.16
C GLY A 119 16.45 -15.98 5.22
N VAL A 120 17.76 -16.06 5.08
CA VAL A 120 18.53 -15.29 4.09
C VAL A 120 18.71 -16.10 2.80
N ASP A 121 19.12 -15.43 1.74
CA ASP A 121 19.38 -16.01 0.42
C ASP A 121 20.60 -16.94 0.39
N LEU A 122 21.65 -16.60 1.15
CA LEU A 122 22.88 -17.38 1.23
C LEU A 122 23.25 -17.69 2.69
N GLU A 123 23.75 -18.89 2.93
CA GLU A 123 24.21 -19.29 4.26
C GLU A 123 25.35 -18.36 4.74
N GLY A 124 25.23 -17.87 5.97
CA GLY A 124 26.18 -16.93 6.56
C GLY A 124 25.93 -15.46 6.23
N SER A 125 25.01 -15.15 5.32
CA SER A 125 24.61 -13.75 5.07
C SER A 125 23.84 -13.16 6.25
N SER A 126 23.96 -11.85 6.38
CA SER A 126 23.31 -11.01 7.36
C SER A 126 22.20 -10.19 6.71
N ALA A 127 21.16 -9.91 7.49
CA ALA A 127 20.11 -8.99 7.10
C ALA A 127 19.68 -8.15 8.29
N ARG A 128 19.44 -6.86 8.09
CA ARG A 128 18.69 -6.04 9.04
C ARG A 128 17.35 -5.73 8.39
N VAL A 129 16.25 -6.02 9.08
CA VAL A 129 14.90 -5.84 8.54
C VAL A 129 14.06 -4.94 9.42
N GLN A 130 13.07 -4.31 8.82
CA GLN A 130 12.00 -3.61 9.50
C GLN A 130 10.68 -4.34 9.30
N ILE A 131 9.90 -4.46 10.37
CA ILE A 131 8.59 -5.09 10.37
C ILE A 131 7.56 -4.06 10.86
N ALA A 132 6.55 -3.79 10.04
CA ALA A 132 5.42 -2.90 10.37
C ALA A 132 4.12 -3.71 10.40
N PHE A 133 3.26 -3.42 11.37
CA PHE A 133 2.07 -4.21 11.72
C PHE A 133 1.12 -3.43 12.66
#